data_AF-A0A4R6JU59-F1
#
_entry.id   AF-A0A4R6JU59-F1
#
_cell.length_a   1.000
_cell.length_b   1.000
_cell.length_c   1.000
_cell.angle_alpha   90.00
_cell.angle_beta   90.00
_cell.angle_gamma   90.00
#
_symmetry.space_group_name_H-M   'P 1'
#
loop_
_entity.id
_entity.type
_entity.pdbx_description
1 polymer ?
#
loop_
_entity_poly.entity_id
_entity_poly.type
_entity_poly.pdbx_seq_one_letter_code
_entity_poly.pdbx_strand_id
1 'polypeptide(L)'
;MTTTKSSTLDPAAVGKRAAEILDQMQAHPLWERFTTSSMKYSPCWATYTGMPAISRFDLDRDGQPLLVEAMRSLALKAAVYDLTGGDEQASELLLPLPVDDMVHAVLAQHTVMSHIERDLGVLFPHDTALEDFAYFRGCDTDAYYAAAGWGEQPLRYWLDTAEVDKRIAHLNELYGSVGITAGGRSHDIDFDTMFAAPAA
;
A
#
# COMPACT_ATOMS: atom_id res chain seq x y z
N MET A 1 -24.19 -6.83 -6.20
CA MET A 1 -23.77 -6.47 -7.57
C MET A 1 -22.69 -5.42 -7.42
N THR A 2 -21.43 -5.83 -7.42
CA THR A 2 -20.28 -4.94 -7.32
C THR A 2 -20.06 -4.36 -8.72
N THR A 3 -20.24 -3.06 -8.86
CA THR A 3 -19.98 -2.35 -10.12
C THR A 3 -18.47 -2.37 -10.34
N THR A 4 -18.00 -3.11 -11.35
CA THR A 4 -16.59 -3.11 -11.73
C THR A 4 -16.20 -1.67 -12.09
N LYS A 5 -15.27 -1.08 -11.33
CA LYS A 5 -14.70 0.24 -11.61
C LYS A 5 -13.79 0.08 -12.84
N SER A 6 -14.38 0.18 -14.03
CA SER A 6 -13.65 0.17 -15.29
C SER A 6 -13.37 1.61 -15.70
N SER A 7 -12.12 2.01 -15.61
CA SER A 7 -11.62 3.28 -16.11
C SER A 7 -11.54 3.20 -17.64
N THR A 8 -12.09 4.21 -18.31
CA THR A 8 -12.07 4.33 -19.78
C THR A 8 -10.71 4.78 -20.33
N LEU A 9 -9.69 4.95 -19.48
CA LEU A 9 -8.38 5.44 -19.89
C LEU A 9 -7.60 4.37 -20.67
N ASP A 10 -6.90 4.82 -21.71
CA ASP A 10 -5.97 3.98 -22.47
C ASP A 10 -4.81 3.52 -21.57
N PRO A 11 -4.65 2.20 -21.35
CA PRO A 11 -3.57 1.67 -20.52
C PRO A 11 -2.18 2.14 -20.94
N ALA A 12 -1.93 2.28 -22.25
CA ALA A 12 -0.64 2.73 -22.76
C ALA A 12 -0.31 4.17 -22.32
N ALA A 13 -1.31 5.05 -22.30
CA ALA A 13 -1.14 6.43 -21.85
C ALA A 13 -0.87 6.50 -20.33
N VAL A 14 -1.65 5.75 -19.54
CA VAL A 14 -1.46 5.67 -18.07
C VAL A 14 -0.09 5.10 -17.73
N GLY A 15 0.25 3.95 -18.31
CA GLY A 15 1.52 3.26 -18.05
C GLY A 15 2.73 4.12 -18.41
N LYS A 16 2.71 4.77 -19.58
CA LYS A 16 3.77 5.71 -19.98
C LYS A 16 3.92 6.85 -18.98
N ARG A 17 2.82 7.51 -18.61
CA ARG A 17 2.86 8.64 -17.66
C ARG A 17 3.35 8.20 -16.28
N ALA A 18 2.92 7.04 -15.80
CA ALA A 18 3.38 6.50 -14.52
C ALA A 18 4.89 6.20 -14.51
N ALA A 19 5.41 5.60 -15.59
CA ALA A 19 6.85 5.39 -15.74
C ALA A 19 7.63 6.71 -15.72
N GLU A 20 7.16 7.74 -16.44
CA GLU A 20 7.77 9.07 -16.43
C GLU A 20 7.78 9.70 -15.03
N ILE A 21 6.67 9.61 -14.28
CA ILE A 21 6.57 10.13 -12.91
C ILE A 21 7.56 9.40 -12.00
N LEU A 22 7.62 8.07 -12.08
CA LEU A 22 8.52 7.29 -11.23
C LEU A 22 9.99 7.58 -11.55
N ASP A 23 10.36 7.71 -12.83
CA ASP A 23 11.72 8.06 -13.25
C ASP A 23 12.12 9.45 -12.73
N GLN A 24 11.22 10.43 -12.81
CA GLN A 24 11.44 11.78 -12.28
C GLN A 24 11.61 11.77 -10.76
N MET A 25 10.81 10.97 -10.06
CA MET A 25 10.90 10.82 -8.62
C MET A 25 12.20 10.16 -8.18
N GLN A 26 12.66 9.13 -8.90
CA GLN A 26 13.93 8.45 -8.64
C GLN A 26 15.14 9.35 -8.92
N ALA A 27 15.04 10.24 -9.91
CA ALA A 27 16.07 11.23 -10.20
C ALA A 27 16.07 12.42 -9.22
N HIS A 28 15.05 12.55 -8.36
CA HIS A 28 14.91 13.69 -7.48
C HIS A 28 15.99 13.71 -6.38
N PRO A 29 16.59 14.87 -6.03
CA PRO A 29 17.63 14.96 -4.99
C PRO A 29 17.23 14.46 -3.60
N LEU A 30 15.92 14.37 -3.33
CA LEU A 30 15.38 13.85 -2.06
C LEU A 30 15.07 12.35 -2.09
N TRP A 31 15.27 11.65 -3.21
CA TRP A 31 14.92 10.24 -3.38
C TRP A 31 15.53 9.35 -2.29
N GLU A 32 16.84 9.44 -2.07
CA GLU A 32 17.54 8.61 -1.07
C GLU A 32 17.02 8.89 0.35
N ARG A 33 16.81 10.18 0.70
CA ARG A 33 16.25 10.56 2.00
C ARG A 33 14.85 9.99 2.17
N PHE A 34 14.04 10.08 1.13
CA PHE A 34 12.67 9.59 1.12
C PHE A 34 12.63 8.07 1.34
N THR A 35 13.29 7.29 0.49
CA THR A 35 13.28 5.82 0.60
C THR A 35 13.87 5.33 1.91
N THR A 36 14.96 5.94 2.37
CA THR A 36 15.59 5.59 3.65
C THR A 36 14.67 5.90 4.84
N SER A 37 13.89 6.98 4.78
CA SER A 37 12.98 7.36 5.87
C SER A 37 11.77 6.43 5.93
N SER A 38 11.22 6.03 4.78
CA SER A 38 10.13 5.05 4.68
C SER A 38 10.51 3.69 5.31
N MET A 39 11.81 3.35 5.30
CA MET A 39 12.31 2.08 5.86
C MET A 39 12.68 2.13 7.36
N LYS A 40 12.68 3.31 8.00
CA LYS A 40 13.11 3.46 9.41
C LYS A 40 12.05 3.12 10.46
N TYR A 41 10.83 2.79 10.06
CA TYR A 41 9.69 2.59 10.94
C TYR A 41 9.57 1.18 11.56
N SER A 42 10.62 0.34 11.47
CA SER A 42 10.54 -1.07 11.89
C SER A 42 10.08 -1.35 13.34
N PRO A 43 10.33 -0.52 14.37
CA PRO A 43 9.87 -0.85 15.73
C PRO A 43 8.46 -0.35 16.07
N CYS A 44 7.89 0.57 15.31
CA CYS A 44 6.59 1.19 15.60
C CYS A 44 5.51 0.86 14.58
N TRP A 45 5.88 0.16 13.51
CA TRP A 45 4.93 -0.29 12.51
C TRP A 45 4.45 -1.70 12.83
N ALA A 46 3.21 -1.78 13.28
CA ALA A 46 2.49 -3.04 13.41
C ALA A 46 1.22 -2.95 12.57
N THR A 47 1.05 -3.87 11.63
CA THR A 47 -0.24 -4.15 11.00
C THR A 47 -0.65 -5.58 11.37
N TYR A 48 -1.96 -5.83 11.43
CA TYR A 48 -2.53 -7.15 11.74
C TYR A 48 -3.35 -7.70 10.57
N THR A 49 -3.24 -7.05 9.40
CA THR A 49 -4.00 -7.35 8.19
C THR A 49 -3.08 -7.41 6.96
N GLY A 50 -2.82 -6.29 6.28
CA GLY A 50 -2.22 -6.24 4.95
C GLY A 50 -0.89 -6.99 4.82
N MET A 51 0.22 -6.43 5.31
CA MET A 51 1.54 -7.10 5.23
C MET A 51 1.59 -8.48 5.92
N PRO A 52 0.97 -8.71 7.09
CA PRO A 52 0.89 -10.04 7.71
C PRO A 52 0.28 -11.13 6.82
N ALA A 53 -0.57 -10.77 5.85
CA ALA A 53 -1.09 -11.73 4.87
C ALA A 53 0.00 -12.31 3.94
N ILE A 54 1.20 -11.72 3.90
CA ILE A 54 2.35 -12.26 3.16
C ILE A 54 2.87 -13.51 3.89
N SER A 55 2.96 -14.63 3.18
CA SER A 55 3.47 -15.88 3.76
C SER A 55 4.89 -15.72 4.32
N ARG A 56 5.06 -16.05 5.61
CA ARG A 56 6.31 -15.89 6.37
C ARG A 56 6.83 -14.45 6.35
N PHE A 57 5.95 -13.45 6.38
CA PHE A 57 6.31 -12.03 6.34
C PHE A 57 7.48 -11.69 7.28
N ASP A 58 8.42 -10.89 6.77
CA ASP A 58 9.58 -10.38 7.47
C ASP A 58 9.86 -8.98 6.90
N LEU A 59 9.77 -7.94 7.72
CA LEU A 59 9.91 -6.57 7.23
C LEU A 59 11.31 -6.27 6.67
N ASP A 60 12.37 -6.84 7.24
CA ASP A 60 13.73 -6.61 6.75
C ASP A 60 13.92 -7.21 5.35
N ARG A 61 13.31 -8.37 5.10
CA ARG A 61 13.36 -9.03 3.78
C ARG A 61 12.35 -8.46 2.79
N ASP A 62 11.12 -8.21 3.22
CA ASP A 62 9.98 -7.90 2.36
C ASP A 62 9.77 -6.38 2.17
N GLY A 63 10.33 -5.53 3.03
CA GLY A 63 10.09 -4.09 3.01
C GLY A 63 10.63 -3.40 1.76
N GLN A 64 11.86 -3.70 1.32
CA GLN A 64 12.39 -3.07 0.10
C GLN A 64 11.60 -3.46 -1.17
N PRO A 65 11.25 -4.74 -1.41
CA PRO A 65 10.33 -5.09 -2.50
C PRO A 65 8.96 -4.41 -2.41
N LEU A 66 8.38 -4.32 -1.21
CA LEU A 66 7.09 -3.64 -1.01
C LEU A 66 7.21 -2.14 -1.32
N LEU A 67 8.31 -1.49 -0.94
CA LEU A 67 8.57 -0.10 -1.26
C LEU A 67 8.55 0.13 -2.78
N VAL A 68 9.19 -0.76 -3.56
CA VAL A 68 9.16 -0.68 -5.03
C VAL A 68 7.73 -0.73 -5.56
N GLU A 69 6.90 -1.66 -5.07
CA GLU A 69 5.53 -1.82 -5.54
C GLU A 69 4.61 -0.67 -5.08
N ALA A 70 4.84 -0.11 -3.89
CA ALA A 70 4.13 1.08 -3.42
C ALA A 70 4.46 2.31 -4.28
N MET A 71 5.74 2.49 -4.66
CA MET A 71 6.15 3.60 -5.53
C MET A 71 5.56 3.49 -6.94
N ARG A 72 5.53 2.28 -7.49
CA ARG A 72 4.84 1.99 -8.75
C ARG A 72 3.35 2.29 -8.67
N SER A 73 2.70 1.88 -7.58
CA SER A 73 1.28 2.12 -7.35
C SER A 73 0.95 3.60 -7.22
N LEU A 74 1.74 4.37 -6.45
CA LEU A 74 1.58 5.82 -6.33
C LEU A 74 1.77 6.52 -7.68
N ALA A 75 2.75 6.11 -8.49
CA ALA A 75 2.95 6.65 -9.82
C ALA A 75 1.77 6.35 -10.76
N LEU A 76 1.16 5.17 -10.65
CA LEU A 76 -0.07 4.83 -11.38
C LEU A 76 -1.25 5.70 -10.95
N LYS A 77 -1.48 5.86 -9.63
CA LYS A 77 -2.55 6.73 -9.11
C LYS A 77 -2.37 8.18 -9.58
N ALA A 78 -1.16 8.71 -9.48
CA ALA A 78 -0.81 10.05 -9.96
C ALA A 78 -1.03 10.21 -11.48
N ALA A 79 -0.65 9.21 -12.28
CA ALA A 79 -0.89 9.23 -13.72
C ALA A 79 -2.38 9.26 -14.07
N VAL A 80 -3.20 8.47 -13.37
CA VAL A 80 -4.66 8.48 -13.57
C VAL A 80 -5.25 9.82 -13.16
N TYR A 81 -4.83 10.39 -12.04
CA TYR A 81 -5.27 11.71 -11.59
C TYR A 81 -4.93 12.80 -12.63
N ASP A 82 -3.69 12.82 -13.13
CA ASP A 82 -3.27 13.76 -14.17
C ASP A 82 -4.11 13.61 -15.45
N LEU A 83 -4.29 12.38 -15.94
CA LEU A 83 -4.97 12.11 -17.21
C LEU A 83 -6.48 12.30 -17.16
N THR A 84 -7.08 12.29 -15.97
CA THR A 84 -8.50 12.58 -15.75
C THR A 84 -8.77 14.05 -15.45
N GLY A 85 -7.72 14.87 -15.34
CA GLY A 85 -7.86 16.28 -14.96
C GLY A 85 -8.17 16.49 -13.48
N GLY A 86 -7.74 15.56 -12.62
CA GLY A 86 -7.86 15.65 -11.18
C GLY A 86 -9.01 14.87 -10.55
N ASP A 87 -9.42 13.74 -11.16
CA ASP A 87 -10.45 12.88 -10.58
C ASP A 87 -9.84 11.96 -9.50
N GLU A 88 -9.98 12.36 -8.23
CA GLU A 88 -9.54 11.60 -7.06
C GLU A 88 -10.16 10.20 -7.03
N GLN A 89 -11.47 10.09 -7.31
CA GLN A 89 -12.17 8.81 -7.32
C GLN A 89 -11.58 7.88 -8.39
N ALA A 90 -11.34 8.36 -9.61
CA ALA A 90 -10.73 7.54 -10.65
C ALA A 90 -9.30 7.10 -10.28
N SER A 91 -8.54 7.97 -9.61
CA SER A 91 -7.16 7.70 -9.20
C SER A 91 -7.02 6.69 -8.07
N GLU A 92 -8.08 6.44 -7.29
CA GLU A 92 -8.10 5.34 -6.32
C GLU A 92 -8.22 3.98 -6.99
N LEU A 93 -7.09 3.52 -7.49
CA LEU A 93 -6.90 2.22 -8.09
C LEU A 93 -7.02 1.10 -7.05
N LEU A 94 -7.53 -0.05 -7.48
CA LEU A 94 -7.55 -1.25 -6.66
C LEU A 94 -6.11 -1.70 -6.42
N LEU A 95 -5.71 -1.81 -5.15
CA LEU A 95 -4.40 -2.28 -4.75
C LEU A 95 -4.51 -3.52 -3.84
N PRO A 96 -3.58 -4.47 -3.94
CA PRO A 96 -3.44 -5.52 -2.94
C PRO A 96 -3.13 -4.91 -1.57
N LEU A 97 -3.81 -5.38 -0.51
CA LEU A 97 -3.61 -4.89 0.85
C LEU A 97 -2.14 -4.80 1.32
N PRO A 98 -1.24 -5.77 1.03
CA PRO A 98 0.16 -5.64 1.43
C PRO A 98 0.89 -4.46 0.76
N VAL A 99 0.55 -4.15 -0.49
CA VAL A 99 1.12 -3.01 -1.23
C VAL A 99 0.54 -1.69 -0.71
N ASP A 100 -0.76 -1.68 -0.44
CA ASP A 100 -1.47 -0.52 0.10
C ASP A 100 -0.96 -0.11 1.50
N ASP A 101 -0.72 -1.09 2.40
CA ASP A 101 -0.06 -0.84 3.69
C ASP A 101 1.27 -0.07 3.49
N MET A 102 2.07 -0.44 2.48
CA MET A 102 3.32 0.25 2.18
C MET A 102 3.10 1.65 1.56
N VAL A 103 2.05 1.84 0.77
CA VAL A 103 1.63 3.17 0.29
C VAL A 103 1.37 4.10 1.46
N HIS A 104 0.65 3.65 2.50
CA HIS A 104 0.39 4.44 3.70
C HIS A 104 1.68 4.86 4.42
N ALA A 105 2.64 3.94 4.59
CA ALA A 105 3.92 4.25 5.24
C ALA A 105 4.82 5.18 4.42
N VAL A 106 4.75 5.06 3.10
CA VAL A 106 5.41 5.97 2.18
C VAL A 106 4.82 7.39 2.31
N LEU A 107 3.49 7.52 2.30
CA LEU A 107 2.80 8.80 2.42
C LEU A 107 2.97 9.43 3.80
N ALA A 108 3.22 8.63 4.84
CA ALA A 108 3.60 9.13 6.16
C ALA A 108 4.89 9.98 6.14
N GLN A 109 5.72 9.89 5.08
CA GLN A 109 6.87 10.78 4.86
C GLN A 109 6.45 12.14 4.27
N HIS A 110 5.31 12.67 4.72
CA HIS A 110 4.60 13.84 4.18
C HIS A 110 5.52 14.99 3.79
N THR A 111 6.37 15.48 4.69
CA THR A 111 7.24 16.65 4.41
C THR A 111 8.18 16.43 3.23
N VAL A 112 8.74 15.22 3.08
CA VAL A 112 9.62 14.93 1.93
C VAL A 112 8.79 14.76 0.67
N MET A 113 7.64 14.08 0.76
CA MET A 113 6.72 13.89 -0.36
C MET A 113 6.23 15.23 -0.92
N SER A 114 5.74 16.15 -0.08
CA SER A 114 5.24 17.46 -0.52
C SER A 114 6.30 18.32 -1.22
N HIS A 115 7.57 18.16 -0.88
CA HIS A 115 8.65 18.81 -1.61
C HIS A 115 8.85 18.20 -3.00
N ILE A 116 8.83 16.87 -3.10
CA ILE A 116 8.93 16.16 -4.38
C ILE A 116 7.75 16.53 -5.28
N GLU A 117 6.52 16.47 -4.77
CA GLU A 117 5.28 16.84 -5.48
C GLU A 117 5.36 18.24 -6.06
N ARG A 118 5.74 19.23 -5.23
CA ARG A 118 5.89 20.61 -5.66
C ARG A 118 6.95 20.77 -6.76
N ASP A 119 8.09 20.14 -6.59
CA ASP A 119 9.23 20.30 -7.49
C ASP A 119 8.99 19.58 -8.83
N LEU A 120 8.23 18.48 -8.83
CA LEU A 120 7.83 17.75 -10.04
C LEU A 120 6.54 18.27 -10.68
N GLY A 121 5.72 19.03 -9.96
CA GLY A 121 4.39 19.44 -10.41
C GLY A 121 3.43 18.26 -10.54
N VAL A 122 3.52 17.29 -9.63
CA VAL A 122 2.71 16.06 -9.59
C VAL A 122 2.02 15.97 -8.22
N LEU A 123 0.78 15.50 -8.19
CA LEU A 123 0.10 15.11 -6.96
C LEU A 123 0.15 13.58 -6.83
N PHE A 124 0.47 13.06 -5.64
CA PHE A 124 0.29 11.64 -5.33
C PHE A 124 -1.03 11.48 -4.55
N PRO A 125 -2.17 11.28 -5.25
CA PRO A 125 -3.47 11.23 -4.60
C PRO A 125 -3.59 9.98 -3.72
N HIS A 126 -4.27 10.17 -2.60
CA HIS A 126 -4.66 9.11 -1.70
C HIS A 126 -5.81 9.57 -0.79
N ASP A 127 -6.94 8.88 -0.86
CA ASP A 127 -8.06 9.06 0.05
C ASP A 127 -8.64 7.72 0.50
N THR A 128 -8.41 7.37 1.77
CA THR A 128 -8.95 6.17 2.42
C THR A 128 -10.47 6.07 2.33
N ALA A 129 -11.20 7.19 2.22
CA ALA A 129 -12.66 7.16 2.06
C ALA A 129 -13.10 6.64 0.68
N LEU A 130 -12.22 6.71 -0.32
CA LEU A 130 -12.49 6.33 -1.71
C LEU A 130 -11.84 4.98 -2.08
N GLU A 131 -11.06 4.40 -1.18
CA GLU A 131 -10.44 3.09 -1.33
C GLU A 131 -11.49 1.97 -1.44
N ASP A 132 -11.24 1.07 -2.39
CA ASP A 132 -11.97 -0.18 -2.52
C ASP A 132 -10.98 -1.35 -2.38
N PHE A 133 -11.12 -2.11 -1.30
CA PHE A 133 -10.24 -3.24 -0.97
C PHE A 133 -10.57 -4.52 -1.76
N ALA A 134 -11.22 -4.41 -2.92
CA ALA A 134 -11.62 -5.51 -3.79
C ALA A 134 -10.63 -5.82 -4.92
N TYR A 135 -9.31 -5.62 -4.70
CA TYR A 135 -8.31 -5.99 -5.70
C TYR A 135 -8.45 -7.43 -6.17
N PHE A 136 -8.44 -7.59 -7.49
CA PHE A 136 -8.37 -8.88 -8.15
C PHE A 136 -7.45 -8.77 -9.37
N ARG A 137 -6.75 -9.85 -9.65
CA ARG A 137 -5.91 -9.97 -10.83
C ARG A 137 -6.68 -9.75 -12.12
N GLY A 138 -6.11 -8.94 -13.01
CA GLY A 138 -6.70 -8.55 -14.29
C GLY A 138 -7.63 -7.33 -14.20
N CYS A 139 -7.69 -6.64 -13.05
CA CYS A 139 -8.29 -5.31 -12.99
C CYS A 139 -7.45 -4.27 -13.75
N ASP A 140 -7.97 -3.05 -13.90
CA ASP A 140 -7.30 -1.99 -14.67
C ASP A 140 -5.92 -1.63 -14.14
N THR A 141 -5.69 -1.72 -12.82
CA THR A 141 -4.38 -1.55 -12.21
C THR A 141 -3.33 -2.45 -12.86
N ASP A 142 -3.69 -3.71 -13.16
CA ASP A 142 -2.76 -4.66 -13.77
C ASP A 142 -2.45 -4.29 -15.23
N ALA A 143 -3.45 -3.83 -15.97
CA ALA A 143 -3.25 -3.37 -17.34
C ALA A 143 -2.32 -2.14 -17.39
N TYR A 144 -2.48 -1.20 -16.45
CA TYR A 144 -1.63 -0.01 -16.37
C TYR A 144 -0.21 -0.35 -15.94
N TYR A 145 -0.05 -1.25 -14.98
CA TYR A 145 1.25 -1.74 -14.53
C TYR A 145 2.03 -2.38 -15.68
N ALA A 146 1.38 -3.27 -16.44
CA ALA A 146 1.99 -3.93 -17.59
C ALA A 146 2.37 -2.91 -18.68
N ALA A 147 1.48 -1.94 -18.95
CA ALA A 147 1.72 -0.88 -19.93
C ALA A 147 2.86 0.08 -19.54
N ALA A 148 3.17 0.21 -18.24
CA ALA A 148 4.34 0.95 -17.77
C ALA A 148 5.67 0.23 -18.04
N GLY A 149 5.64 -1.02 -18.54
CA GLY A 149 6.83 -1.79 -18.87
C GLY A 149 7.53 -2.40 -17.65
N TRP A 150 6.86 -2.48 -16.50
CA TRP A 150 7.41 -3.02 -15.26
C TRP A 150 7.37 -4.55 -15.15
N GLY A 151 6.80 -5.21 -16.16
CA GLY A 151 6.66 -6.66 -16.22
C GLY A 151 5.45 -7.18 -15.44
N GLU A 152 5.55 -8.40 -14.94
CA GLU A 152 4.51 -9.00 -14.10
C GLU A 152 4.70 -8.62 -12.63
N GLN A 153 3.59 -8.38 -11.95
CA GLN A 153 3.57 -8.09 -10.53
C GLN A 153 4.01 -9.31 -9.70
N PRO A 154 4.85 -9.12 -8.66
CA PRO A 154 5.27 -10.22 -7.80
C PRO A 154 4.07 -10.85 -7.04
N LEU A 155 3.74 -12.11 -7.37
CA LEU A 155 2.62 -12.85 -6.76
C LEU A 155 2.63 -12.90 -5.23
N ARG A 156 3.82 -12.76 -4.64
CA ARG A 156 4.00 -12.73 -3.19
C ARG A 156 3.31 -11.55 -2.52
N TYR A 157 3.29 -10.39 -3.18
CA TYR A 157 2.80 -9.12 -2.64
C TYR A 157 1.47 -8.70 -3.29
N TRP A 158 1.23 -9.15 -4.53
CA TRP A 158 0.02 -8.87 -5.30
C TRP A 158 -1.01 -10.00 -5.16
N LEU A 159 -1.61 -10.06 -3.97
CA LEU A 159 -2.59 -11.06 -3.57
C LEU A 159 -4.02 -10.55 -3.83
N ASP A 160 -4.84 -11.37 -4.47
CA ASP A 160 -6.28 -11.10 -4.62
C ASP A 160 -6.97 -11.02 -3.24
N THR A 161 -7.97 -10.14 -3.12
CA THR A 161 -8.73 -9.94 -1.88
C THR A 161 -9.26 -11.24 -1.29
N ALA A 162 -9.77 -12.16 -2.12
CA ALA A 162 -10.29 -13.44 -1.63
C ALA A 162 -9.23 -14.30 -0.90
N GLU A 163 -7.98 -14.27 -1.35
CA GLU A 163 -6.88 -14.98 -0.70
C GLU A 163 -6.42 -14.22 0.55
N VAL A 164 -6.38 -12.89 0.50
CA VAL A 164 -6.05 -12.07 1.67
C VAL A 164 -7.08 -12.26 2.78
N ASP A 165 -8.38 -12.23 2.47
CA ASP A 165 -9.48 -12.45 3.42
C ASP A 165 -9.35 -13.80 4.14
N LYS A 166 -9.03 -14.86 3.38
CA LYS A 166 -8.79 -16.19 3.93
C LYS A 166 -7.62 -16.19 4.92
N ARG A 167 -6.52 -15.52 4.57
CA ARG A 167 -5.33 -15.43 5.44
C ARG A 167 -5.60 -14.60 6.68
N ILE A 168 -6.27 -13.45 6.53
CA ILE A 168 -6.64 -12.55 7.64
C ILE A 168 -7.61 -13.25 8.59
N ALA A 169 -8.59 -14.00 8.08
CA ALA A 169 -9.49 -14.77 8.94
C ALA A 169 -8.72 -15.73 9.86
N HIS A 170 -7.75 -16.46 9.31
CA HIS A 170 -6.89 -17.35 10.10
C HIS A 170 -5.99 -16.60 11.09
N LEU A 171 -5.39 -15.48 10.67
CA LEU A 171 -4.56 -14.65 11.54
C LEU A 171 -5.37 -14.04 12.69
N ASN A 172 -6.59 -13.59 12.44
CA ASN A 172 -7.49 -13.06 13.46
C ASN A 172 -7.86 -14.10 14.53
N GLU A 173 -8.03 -15.37 14.17
CA GLU A 173 -8.21 -16.45 15.15
C GLU A 173 -6.97 -16.59 16.06
N LEU A 174 -5.77 -16.55 15.47
CA LEU A 174 -4.52 -16.65 16.21
C LEU A 174 -4.30 -15.43 17.12
N TYR A 175 -4.49 -14.22 16.60
CA TYR A 175 -4.37 -12.97 17.37
C TYR A 175 -5.42 -12.89 18.48
N GLY A 176 -6.65 -13.35 18.21
CA GLY A 176 -7.70 -13.43 19.21
C GLY A 176 -7.32 -14.31 20.41
N SER A 177 -6.55 -15.38 20.19
CA SER A 177 -6.08 -16.24 21.29
C SER A 177 -5.13 -15.56 22.27
N VAL A 178 -4.52 -14.44 21.88
CA VAL A 178 -3.65 -13.60 22.73
C VAL A 178 -4.31 -12.27 23.11
N GLY A 179 -5.62 -12.16 22.92
CA GLY A 179 -6.42 -11.01 23.32
C GLY A 179 -6.49 -9.88 22.30
N ILE A 180 -5.85 -10.01 21.12
CA ILE A 180 -5.85 -8.98 20.07
C ILE A 180 -7.02 -9.21 19.13
N THR A 181 -7.88 -8.21 18.94
CA THR A 181 -9.14 -8.33 18.21
C THR A 181 -9.34 -7.20 17.20
N ALA A 182 -10.38 -7.32 16.36
CA ALA A 182 -10.79 -6.32 15.38
C ALA A 182 -9.67 -5.85 14.43
N GLY A 183 -8.79 -6.76 14.02
CA GLY A 183 -7.63 -6.45 13.17
C GLY A 183 -6.58 -5.60 13.88
N GLY A 184 -6.40 -5.81 15.19
CA GLY A 184 -5.44 -5.06 16.01
C GLY A 184 -5.97 -3.73 16.57
N ARG A 185 -7.22 -3.36 16.29
CA ARG A 185 -7.83 -2.10 16.77
C ARG A 185 -8.19 -2.12 18.26
N SER A 186 -8.21 -3.30 18.88
CA SER A 186 -8.51 -3.46 20.30
C SER A 186 -7.81 -4.69 20.87
N HIS A 187 -7.51 -4.66 22.16
CA HIS A 187 -7.16 -5.84 22.93
C HIS A 187 -7.82 -5.82 24.31
N ASP A 188 -7.97 -6.99 24.93
CA ASP A 188 -8.49 -7.15 26.30
C ASP A 188 -7.38 -7.34 27.36
N ILE A 189 -6.11 -7.20 26.96
CA ILE A 189 -4.96 -7.26 27.86
C ILE A 189 -5.00 -6.09 28.87
N ASP A 190 -5.10 -6.42 30.14
CA ASP A 190 -4.99 -5.49 31.27
C ASP A 190 -3.57 -5.59 31.87
N PHE A 191 -2.73 -4.58 31.57
CA PHE A 191 -1.35 -4.54 32.04
C PHE A 191 -1.21 -4.35 33.56
N ASP A 192 -2.20 -3.72 34.21
CA ASP A 192 -2.17 -3.50 35.67
C ASP A 192 -2.34 -4.82 36.42
N THR A 193 -3.21 -5.70 35.90
CA THR A 193 -3.36 -7.06 36.45
C THR A 193 -2.25 -8.02 36.03
N MET A 194 -1.72 -7.87 34.81
CA MET A 194 -0.67 -8.75 34.27
C MET A 194 0.66 -8.65 35.02
N PHE A 195 1.02 -7.44 35.47
CA PHE A 195 2.28 -7.20 36.19
C PHE A 195 2.12 -7.12 37.71
N ALA A 196 0.90 -7.29 38.24
CA ALA A 196 0.69 -7.39 39.68
C ALA A 196 1.44 -8.62 40.23
N ALA A 197 2.39 -8.40 41.14
CA ALA A 197 3.04 -9.50 41.85
C ALA A 197 1.98 -10.34 42.59
N PRO A 198 2.11 -11.68 42.63
CA PRO A 198 1.21 -12.48 43.45
C PRO A 198 1.29 -11.97 44.90
N ALA A 199 0.12 -11.75 45.51
CA ALA A 199 0.04 -11.31 46.90
C ALA A 199 0.83 -12.31 47.78
N ALA A 200 1.77 -11.76 48.56
CA ALA A 200 2.63 -12.51 49.47
C ALA A 200 1.85 -13.21 50.59
#